data_AF-M5NYH3-F1
#
_entry.id   AF-M5NYH3-F1
#
_cell.length_a   1.000
_cell.length_b   1.000
_cell.length_c   1.000
_cell.angle_alpha   90.00
_cell.angle_beta   90.00
_cell.angle_gamma   90.00
#
_symmetry.space_group_name_H-M   'P 1'
#
loop_
_entity.id
_entity.type
_entity.pdbx_description
1 polymer ?
#
loop_
_entity_poly.entity_id
_entity_poly.type
_entity_poly.pdbx_seq_one_letter_code
_entity_poly.pdbx_strand_id
1 'polypeptide(L)'
;MGAAKKLYVKKDHLVSIEQAKNNTVIHTEGVSVSVRRGEYIATNPYGEQYVVPESYRNKYVEVNQFKDASFYESMAKGYHEMAAINLEEANAGVAADNQAEEITEKFVSGSMNE
;
A
#
# COMPACT_ATOMS: atom_id res chain seq x y z
N MET A 1 9.27 -20.45 -14.69
CA MET A 1 8.96 -20.13 -13.28
C MET A 1 9.72 -18.87 -12.91
N GLY A 2 9.03 -17.74 -12.75
CA GLY A 2 9.65 -16.47 -12.35
C GLY A 2 9.99 -16.48 -10.87
N ALA A 3 11.15 -15.93 -10.48
CA ALA A 3 11.53 -15.81 -9.08
C ALA A 3 10.46 -15.02 -8.30
N ALA A 4 10.05 -15.53 -7.14
CA ALA A 4 9.11 -14.83 -6.27
C ALA A 4 9.66 -13.43 -5.94
N LYS A 5 8.84 -12.39 -6.13
CA LYS A 5 9.21 -11.01 -5.78
C LYS A 5 9.46 -10.93 -4.28
N LYS A 6 10.67 -10.52 -3.88
CA LYS A 6 11.03 -10.30 -2.47
C LYS A 6 10.23 -9.12 -1.91
N LEU A 7 9.71 -9.28 -0.69
CA LEU A 7 8.97 -8.25 0.04
C LEU A 7 9.86 -7.53 1.05
N TYR A 8 9.62 -6.24 1.20
CA TYR A 8 10.35 -5.33 2.10
C TYR A 8 9.36 -4.45 2.86
N VAL A 9 9.71 -4.07 4.09
CA VAL A 9 8.95 -3.11 4.90
C VAL A 9 9.64 -1.75 4.85
N LYS A 10 8.89 -0.68 4.57
CA LYS A 10 9.33 0.72 4.67
C LYS A 10 8.47 1.44 5.67
N LYS A 11 9.02 1.75 6.86
CA LYS A 11 8.42 2.47 8.01
C LYS A 11 6.98 2.06 8.41
N ASP A 12 6.02 2.06 7.50
CA ASP A 12 4.60 1.79 7.72
C ASP A 12 3.94 0.88 6.65
N HIS A 13 4.64 0.51 5.55
CA HIS A 13 4.03 -0.29 4.45
C HIS A 13 4.92 -1.40 3.86
N LEU A 14 4.29 -2.48 3.40
CA LEU A 14 4.90 -3.57 2.63
C LEU A 14 5.05 -3.18 1.15
N VAL A 15 6.21 -3.44 0.57
CA VAL A 15 6.48 -3.22 -0.86
C VAL A 15 7.29 -4.38 -1.45
N SER A 16 7.24 -4.54 -2.77
CA SER A 16 8.26 -5.30 -3.50
C SER A 16 9.34 -4.36 -4.03
N ILE A 17 10.60 -4.78 -4.00
CA ILE A 17 11.71 -3.99 -4.55
C ILE A 17 12.37 -4.78 -5.67
N GLU A 18 12.55 -4.13 -6.82
CA GLU A 18 13.31 -4.65 -7.94
C GLU A 18 14.32 -3.64 -8.46
N GLN A 19 15.41 -4.13 -9.04
CA GLN A 19 16.38 -3.28 -9.71
C GLN A 19 16.00 -3.12 -11.18
N ALA A 20 15.96 -1.89 -11.66
CA ALA A 20 15.67 -1.56 -13.05
C ALA A 20 16.74 -2.18 -13.98
N LYS A 21 16.31 -3.10 -14.84
CA LYS A 21 17.21 -3.80 -15.77
C LYS A 21 17.66 -2.91 -16.95
N ASN A 22 16.81 -1.97 -17.34
CA ASN A 22 17.01 -1.01 -18.43
C ASN A 22 16.55 0.37 -17.98
N ASN A 23 16.90 1.42 -18.73
CA ASN A 23 16.29 2.73 -18.55
C ASN A 23 14.80 2.61 -18.85
N THR A 24 13.96 3.03 -17.92
CA THR A 24 12.50 2.91 -18.00
C THR A 24 11.84 4.18 -17.45
N VAL A 25 10.53 4.27 -17.57
CA VAL A 25 9.72 5.33 -16.99
C VAL A 25 8.66 4.68 -16.14
N ILE A 26 8.51 5.15 -14.91
CA ILE A 26 7.44 4.71 -14.01
C ILE A 26 6.42 5.84 -13.86
N HIS A 27 5.16 5.48 -13.62
CA HIS A 27 4.10 6.44 -13.33
C HIS A 27 3.79 6.40 -11.84
N THR A 28 3.92 7.54 -11.17
CA THR A 28 3.76 7.70 -9.73
C THR A 28 2.93 8.95 -9.47
N GLU A 29 1.82 8.81 -8.74
CA GLU A 29 0.98 9.95 -8.30
C GLU A 29 0.64 10.95 -9.43
N GLY A 30 0.34 10.44 -10.63
CA GLY A 30 0.01 11.26 -11.81
C GLY A 30 1.21 11.86 -12.56
N VAL A 31 2.45 11.60 -12.14
CA VAL A 31 3.68 12.09 -12.77
C VAL A 31 4.49 10.93 -13.35
N SER A 32 5.16 11.18 -14.48
CA SER A 32 6.06 10.21 -15.12
C SER A 32 7.50 10.49 -14.69
N VAL A 33 8.17 9.51 -14.09
CA VAL A 33 9.55 9.63 -13.60
C VAL A 33 10.45 8.68 -14.35
N SER A 34 11.54 9.21 -14.92
CA SER A 34 12.57 8.41 -15.57
C SER A 34 13.41 7.67 -14.54
N VAL A 35 13.56 6.35 -14.73
CA VAL A 35 14.37 5.46 -13.90
C VAL A 35 15.53 4.93 -14.72
N ARG A 36 16.75 5.10 -14.23
CA ARG A 36 17.96 4.62 -14.87
C ARG A 36 18.19 3.14 -14.56
N ARG A 37 18.84 2.45 -15.49
CA ARG A 37 19.34 1.09 -15.25
C ARG A 37 20.17 1.05 -13.97
N GLY A 38 19.88 0.10 -13.09
CA GLY A 38 20.55 -0.09 -11.81
C GLY A 38 19.90 0.63 -10.63
N GLU A 39 18.98 1.56 -10.86
CA GLU A 39 18.16 2.13 -9.78
C GLU A 39 17.14 1.12 -9.27
N TYR A 40 16.70 1.31 -8.03
CA TYR A 40 15.73 0.43 -7.39
C TYR A 40 14.33 1.04 -7.47
N ILE A 41 13.35 0.22 -7.81
CA ILE A 41 11.94 0.56 -7.89
C ILE A 41 11.22 -0.21 -6.78
N ALA A 42 10.50 0.51 -5.93
CA ALA A 42 9.56 -0.07 -4.98
C ALA A 42 8.16 -0.06 -5.60
N THR A 43 7.44 -1.18 -5.51
CA THR A 43 6.02 -1.30 -5.90
C THR A 43 5.19 -1.65 -4.66
N ASN A 44 4.18 -0.83 -4.35
CA ASN A 44 3.28 -1.07 -3.22
C ASN A 44 2.16 -2.09 -3.58
N PRO A 45 1.30 -2.49 -2.62
CA PRO A 45 0.25 -3.49 -2.86
C PRO A 45 -0.82 -3.03 -3.87
N TYR A 46 -0.96 -1.72 -4.08
CA TYR A 46 -1.90 -1.12 -5.03
C TYR A 46 -1.32 -1.01 -6.46
N GLY A 47 -0.06 -1.42 -6.66
CA GLY A 47 0.62 -1.38 -7.96
C GLY A 47 1.34 -0.06 -8.25
N GLU A 48 1.33 0.90 -7.32
CA GLU A 48 2.03 2.17 -7.48
C GLU A 48 3.54 1.98 -7.32
N GLN A 49 4.29 2.65 -8.19
CA GLN A 49 5.74 2.49 -8.28
C GLN A 49 6.47 3.77 -7.87
N TYR A 50 7.61 3.61 -7.21
CA TYR A 50 8.45 4.71 -6.74
C TYR A 50 9.92 4.37 -6.92
N VAL A 51 10.73 5.34 -7.34
CA VAL A 51 12.19 5.20 -7.29
C VAL A 51 12.64 5.24 -5.84
N VAL A 52 13.48 4.29 -5.43
CA VAL A 52 14.07 4.25 -4.09
C VAL A 52 15.37 5.06 -4.09
N PRO A 53 15.41 6.23 -3.43
CA PRO A 53 16.63 7.02 -3.31
C PRO A 53 17.70 6.23 -2.58
N GLU A 54 18.97 6.42 -2.96
CA GLU A 54 20.09 5.71 -2.34
C GLU A 54 20.13 5.90 -0.82
N SER A 55 19.87 7.12 -0.34
CA SER A 55 19.79 7.48 1.08
C SER A 55 18.65 6.82 1.85
N TYR A 56 17.70 6.18 1.15
CA TYR A 56 16.55 5.50 1.74
C TYR A 56 16.65 3.97 1.63
N ARG A 57 17.62 3.40 0.91
CA ARG A 57 17.73 1.94 0.70
C ARG A 57 17.87 1.18 2.02
N ASN A 58 18.62 1.71 2.96
CA ASN A 58 18.81 1.12 4.30
C ASN A 58 17.56 1.18 5.19
N LYS A 59 16.51 1.92 4.79
CA LYS A 59 15.22 1.95 5.49
C LYS A 59 14.26 0.84 5.05
N TYR A 60 14.62 0.10 4.00
CA TYR A 60 13.88 -1.07 3.56
C TYR A 60 14.50 -2.32 4.15
N VAL A 61 13.73 -3.07 4.92
CA VAL A 61 14.16 -4.32 5.53
C VAL A 61 13.45 -5.48 4.84
N GLU A 62 14.19 -6.47 4.35
CA GLU A 62 13.60 -7.67 3.74
C GLU A 62 12.77 -8.40 4.81
N VAL A 63 11.53 -8.78 4.50
CA VAL A 63 10.61 -9.39 5.47
C VAL A 63 11.22 -10.64 6.12
N ASN A 64 12.01 -11.40 5.36
CA ASN A 64 12.70 -12.61 5.85
C ASN A 64 13.79 -12.34 6.90
N GLN A 65 14.23 -11.09 7.08
CA GLN A 65 15.21 -10.70 8.10
C GLN A 65 14.56 -10.42 9.46
N PHE A 66 13.23 -10.30 9.51
CA PHE A 66 12.53 -10.28 10.78
C PHE A 66 12.52 -11.70 11.33
N LYS A 67 13.29 -11.93 12.41
CA LYS A 67 13.40 -13.23 13.08
C LYS A 67 12.05 -13.80 13.57
N ASP A 68 11.02 -12.96 13.66
CA ASP A 68 9.63 -13.33 13.94
C ASP A 68 8.74 -13.21 12.69
N ALA A 69 9.11 -13.89 11.60
CA ALA A 69 8.19 -14.14 10.48
C ALA A 69 6.85 -14.75 10.98
N SER A 70 6.89 -15.48 12.09
CA SER A 70 5.73 -16.00 12.82
C SER A 70 4.73 -14.91 13.23
N PHE A 71 5.17 -13.71 13.62
CA PHE A 71 4.29 -12.62 14.01
C PHE A 71 3.48 -12.11 12.81
N TYR A 72 4.17 -11.78 11.70
CA TYR A 72 3.51 -11.30 10.48
C TYR A 72 2.67 -12.39 9.80
N GLU A 73 3.11 -13.65 9.83
CA GLU A 73 2.31 -14.79 9.36
C GLU A 73 1.05 -14.98 10.22
N SER A 74 1.16 -14.86 11.54
CA SER A 74 0.00 -14.97 12.44
C SER A 74 -0.99 -13.83 12.22
N MET A 75 -0.51 -12.61 11.99
CA MET A 75 -1.33 -11.45 11.68
C MET A 75 -2.03 -11.61 10.31
N ALA A 76 -1.30 -12.04 9.27
CA ALA A 76 -1.87 -12.29 7.95
C ALA A 76 -2.95 -13.38 8.00
N LYS A 77 -2.70 -14.45 8.76
CA LYS A 77 -3.68 -15.51 9.02
C LYS A 77 -4.93 -14.97 9.73
N GLY A 78 -4.75 -14.15 10.77
CA GLY A 78 -5.87 -13.52 11.48
C GLY A 78 -6.72 -12.62 10.58
N TYR A 79 -6.11 -11.81 9.71
CA TYR A 79 -6.86 -11.01 8.73
C TYR A 79 -7.63 -11.88 7.73
N HIS A 80 -7.07 -13.01 7.31
CA HIS A 80 -7.76 -13.92 6.40
C HIS A 80 -8.95 -14.62 7.08
N GLU A 81 -8.79 -15.06 8.32
CA GLU A 81 -9.86 -15.70 9.10
C GLU A 81 -11.03 -14.74 9.40
N MET A 82 -10.74 -13.46 9.62
CA MET A 82 -11.74 -12.42 9.88
C MET A 82 -12.33 -11.78 8.62
N ALA A 83 -11.84 -12.13 7.42
CA ALA A 83 -12.17 -11.40 6.19
C ALA A 83 -13.69 -11.35 5.89
N ALA A 84 -14.41 -12.44 6.11
CA ALA A 84 -15.86 -12.49 5.88
C ALA A 84 -16.63 -11.61 6.86
N ILE A 85 -16.25 -11.63 8.14
CA ILE A 85 -16.87 -10.82 9.20
C ILE A 85 -16.58 -9.34 8.94
N ASN A 86 -15.33 -8.99 8.67
CA ASN A 86 -14.93 -7.61 8.36
C ASN A 86 -15.64 -7.09 7.11
N LEU A 87 -15.85 -7.93 6.10
CA LEU A 87 -16.60 -7.57 4.89
C LEU A 87 -18.09 -7.36 5.19
N GLU A 88 -18.69 -8.22 6.01
CA GLU A 88 -20.09 -8.10 6.43
C GLU A 88 -20.32 -6.82 7.23
N GLU A 89 -19.47 -6.55 8.22
CA GLU A 89 -19.53 -5.32 9.04
C GLU A 89 -19.27 -4.06 8.21
N ALA A 90 -18.27 -4.09 7.32
CA ALA A 90 -18.00 -2.97 6.41
C ALA A 90 -19.22 -2.69 5.53
N ASN A 91 -19.82 -3.71 4.93
CA ASN A 91 -21.01 -3.54 4.09
C ASN A 91 -22.23 -3.04 4.89
N ALA A 92 -22.39 -3.46 6.15
CA ALA A 92 -23.42 -2.93 7.03
C ALA A 92 -23.22 -1.45 7.38
N GLY A 93 -21.95 -1.01 7.49
CA GLY A 93 -21.57 0.36 7.78
C GLY A 93 -21.68 1.34 6.59
N VAL A 94 -21.54 0.86 5.35
CA VAL A 94 -21.51 1.70 4.13
C VAL A 94 -22.66 2.72 4.06
N ALA A 95 -23.89 2.31 4.41
CA ALA A 95 -25.03 3.22 4.37
C ALA A 95 -24.95 4.33 5.42
N ALA A 96 -24.45 4.02 6.62
CA ALA A 96 -24.26 4.98 7.70
C ALA A 96 -23.09 5.92 7.41
N ASP A 97 -22.00 5.41 6.84
CA ASP A 97 -20.84 6.21 6.43
C ASP A 97 -21.22 7.20 5.33
N ASN A 98 -21.94 6.75 4.29
CA ASN A 98 -22.42 7.63 3.22
C ASN A 98 -23.37 8.72 3.75
N GLN A 99 -24.23 8.37 4.72
CA GLN A 99 -25.11 9.36 5.37
C GLN A 99 -24.34 10.36 6.22
N ALA A 100 -23.31 9.91 6.94
CA ALA A 100 -22.45 10.79 7.72
C ALA A 100 -21.67 11.76 6.82
N GLU A 101 -21.17 11.27 5.68
CA GLU A 101 -20.49 12.08 4.66
C GLU A 101 -21.44 13.13 4.07
N GLU A 102 -22.64 12.72 3.65
CA GLU A 102 -23.66 13.63 3.10
C GLU A 102 -24.08 14.72 4.11
N ILE A 103 -24.28 14.36 5.38
CA ILE A 103 -24.62 15.32 6.45
C ILE A 103 -23.47 16.29 6.68
N THR A 104 -22.24 15.80 6.68
CA THR A 104 -21.04 16.62 6.85
C THR A 104 -20.86 17.59 5.69
N GLU A 105 -21.05 17.12 4.45
CA GLU A 105 -21.03 17.97 3.26
C GLU A 105 -22.14 19.04 3.29
N LYS A 106 -23.37 18.67 3.68
CA LYS A 106 -24.46 19.65 3.84
C LYS A 106 -24.18 20.68 4.92
N PHE A 107 -23.54 20.27 6.02
CA PHE A 107 -23.12 21.19 7.09
C PHE A 107 -22.05 22.17 6.62
N VAL A 108 -21.00 21.67 5.96
CA VAL A 108 -19.88 22.49 5.47
C VAL A 108 -20.31 23.42 4.34
N SER A 109 -21.19 22.96 3.44
CA SER A 109 -21.74 23.77 2.34
C SER A 109 -22.81 24.77 2.78
N GLY A 110 -23.30 24.70 4.03
CA GLY A 110 -24.35 25.56 4.55
C GLY A 110 -25.76 25.24 4.02
N SER A 111 -25.92 24.16 3.25
CA SER A 111 -27.19 23.73 2.64
C SER A 111 -28.13 22.99 3.59
N MET A 112 -27.76 22.84 4.87
CA MET A 112 -28.63 22.23 5.89
C MET A 112 -29.88 23.04 6.24
N ASN A 113 -29.95 24.32 5.85
CA ASN A 113 -31.00 25.26 6.28
C ASN A 113 -31.88 25.81 5.13
N GLU A 114 -31.86 25.21 3.94
CA GLU A 114 -32.84 25.50 2.86
C GLU A 114 -34.04 24.56 2.88
#